data_AF-A0A4Y8T105-F1
#
_entry.id   AF-A0A4Y8T105-F1
#
_cell.length_a   1.000
_cell.length_b   1.000
_cell.length_c   1.000
_cell.angle_alpha   90.00
_cell.angle_beta   90.00
_cell.angle_gamma   90.00
#
_symmetry.space_group_name_H-M   'P 1'
#
loop_
_entity.id
_entity.type
_entity.pdbx_description
1 polymer ?
#
loop_
_entity_poly.entity_id
_entity_poly.type
_entity_poly.pdbx_seq_one_letter_code
_entity_poly.pdbx_strand_id
1 'polypeptide(L)'
;MDIKLDKYELLEIFESEPEDYYISGAGAYRYSKIDKFGFELVMNMFYYDATVELIMLYEDKRIIETKMESVKEIYTRNDSLYILGTEEKKKIEVKFKPYFSVKIQEL
;
A
#
# COMPACT_ATOMS: atom_id res chain seq x y z
N MET A 1 -16.01 4.97 8.08
CA MET A 1 -15.28 3.87 8.74
C MET A 1 -13.83 4.17 8.46
N ASP A 2 -13.05 4.40 9.50
CA ASP A 2 -11.70 4.93 9.33
C ASP A 2 -10.71 3.77 9.22
N ILE A 3 -9.81 3.82 8.24
CA ILE A 3 -8.75 2.83 8.11
C ILE A 3 -7.86 2.91 9.35
N LYS A 4 -7.73 1.79 10.09
CA LYS A 4 -6.81 1.71 11.22
C LYS A 4 -5.38 1.57 10.69
N LEU A 5 -4.50 2.52 11.03
CA LEU A 5 -3.10 2.51 10.63
C LEU A 5 -2.23 3.30 11.61
N ASP A 6 -0.92 3.03 11.59
CA ASP A 6 0.10 3.86 12.22
C ASP A 6 0.93 4.57 11.13
N LYS A 7 0.97 5.90 11.17
CA LYS A 7 1.70 6.71 10.19
C LYS A 7 3.21 6.54 10.29
N TYR A 8 3.74 6.27 11.48
CA TYR A 8 5.17 6.07 11.69
C TYR A 8 5.64 4.73 11.14
N GLU A 9 4.80 3.68 11.25
CA GLU A 9 5.09 2.40 10.61
C GLU A 9 5.13 2.52 9.07
N LEU A 10 4.21 3.29 8.49
CA LEU A 10 4.21 3.55 7.04
C LEU A 10 5.43 4.38 6.63
N LEU A 11 5.78 5.42 7.39
CA LEU A 11 6.99 6.20 7.16
C LEU A 11 8.25 5.32 7.21
N GLU A 12 8.34 4.41 8.18
CA GLU A 12 9.48 3.50 8.33
C GLU A 12 9.61 2.55 7.14
N ILE A 13 8.52 1.88 6.74
CA ILE A 13 8.60 0.85 5.69
C ILE A 13 8.82 1.45 4.29
N PHE A 14 8.18 2.60 4.00
CA PHE A 14 8.34 3.33 2.75
C PHE A 14 9.58 4.24 2.72
N GLU A 15 10.20 4.49 3.88
CA GLU A 15 11.36 5.38 4.05
C GLU A 15 11.11 6.81 3.49
N SER A 16 9.84 7.23 3.46
CA SER A 16 9.40 8.51 2.91
C SER A 16 8.03 8.93 3.46
N GLU A 17 7.81 10.24 3.54
CA GLU A 17 6.50 10.81 3.85
C GLU A 17 5.55 10.62 2.65
N PRO A 18 4.24 10.41 2.88
CA PRO A 18 3.27 10.37 1.80
C PRO A 18 3.12 11.73 1.11
N GLU A 19 2.88 11.69 -0.18
CA GLU A 19 2.46 12.84 -0.97
C GLU A 19 0.93 12.97 -0.95
N ASP A 20 0.40 14.20 -0.91
CA ASP A 20 -1.01 14.44 -1.19
C ASP A 20 -1.31 13.98 -2.64
N TYR A 21 -2.30 13.11 -2.81
CA TYR A 21 -2.67 12.54 -4.11
C TYR A 21 -3.98 13.17 -4.61
N TYR A 22 -4.03 13.55 -5.88
CA TYR A 22 -5.12 14.32 -6.53
C TYR A 22 -5.35 15.75 -6.01
N ILE A 23 -5.85 15.91 -4.78
CA ILE A 23 -6.27 17.20 -4.20
C ILE A 23 -5.83 17.23 -2.72
N SER A 24 -5.11 18.27 -2.33
CA SER A 24 -4.68 18.44 -0.93
C SER A 24 -5.88 18.46 0.01
N GLY A 25 -5.80 17.69 1.11
CA GLY A 25 -6.87 17.58 2.09
C GLY A 25 -8.04 16.66 1.69
N ALA A 26 -8.00 16.01 0.51
CA ALA A 26 -9.03 15.05 0.11
C ALA A 26 -8.91 13.68 0.80
N GLY A 27 -7.93 13.50 1.70
CA GLY A 27 -7.66 12.23 2.37
C GLY A 27 -7.13 11.16 1.40
N ALA A 28 -6.52 11.57 0.29
CA ALA A 28 -5.86 10.69 -0.66
C ALA A 28 -4.34 10.85 -0.53
N TYR A 29 -3.64 9.76 -0.25
CA TYR A 29 -2.22 9.75 0.07
C TYR A 29 -1.49 8.78 -0.84
N ARG A 30 -0.34 9.20 -1.38
CA ARG A 30 0.54 8.36 -2.20
C ARG A 30 1.82 8.05 -1.42
N TYR A 31 2.07 6.77 -1.21
CA TYR A 31 3.34 6.26 -0.70
C TYR A 31 4.09 5.58 -1.85
N SER A 32 5.40 5.78 -1.95
CA SER A 32 6.21 5.11 -2.96
C SER A 32 7.57 4.69 -2.42
N LYS A 33 8.09 3.56 -2.91
CA LYS A 33 9.46 3.13 -2.68
C LYS A 33 10.03 2.44 -3.90
N ILE A 34 11.25 2.82 -4.26
CA ILE A 34 12.00 2.20 -5.35
C ILE A 34 13.07 1.30 -4.74
N ASP A 35 13.16 0.05 -5.22
CA ASP A 35 14.23 -0.86 -4.80
C ASP A 35 15.53 -0.65 -5.61
N LYS A 36 16.58 -1.36 -5.22
CA LYS A 36 17.90 -1.25 -5.87
C LYS A 36 17.95 -1.73 -7.33
N PHE A 37 16.89 -2.40 -7.82
CA PHE A 37 16.79 -2.87 -9.19
C PHE A 37 15.84 -2.01 -10.04
N GLY A 38 15.26 -0.95 -9.46
CA GLY A 38 14.36 -0.04 -10.17
C GLY A 38 12.90 -0.49 -10.19
N PHE A 39 12.51 -1.47 -9.37
CA PHE A 39 11.08 -1.73 -9.13
C PHE A 39 10.53 -0.64 -8.21
N GLU A 40 9.46 0.02 -8.63
CA GLU A 40 8.73 0.98 -7.80
C GLU A 40 7.45 0.33 -7.27
N LEU A 41 7.28 0.35 -5.95
CA LEU A 41 6.02 0.02 -5.30
C LEU A 41 5.30 1.31 -4.94
N VAL A 42 4.08 1.49 -5.44
CA VAL A 42 3.22 2.64 -5.14
C VAL A 42 1.97 2.15 -4.42
N MET A 43 1.63 2.81 -3.30
CA MET A 43 0.36 2.63 -2.60
C MET A 43 -0.40 3.94 -2.61
N ASN A 44 -1.54 3.97 -3.29
CA ASN A 44 -2.50 5.07 -3.25
C ASN A 44 -3.59 4.72 -2.24
N MET A 45 -3.67 5.46 -1.14
CA MET A 45 -4.64 5.28 -0.07
C MET A 45 -5.69 6.37 -0.13
N PHE A 46 -6.95 5.99 -0.38
CA PHE A 46 -8.12 6.85 -0.33
C PHE A 46 -8.80 6.63 1.03
N TYR A 47 -8.41 7.44 2.02
CA TYR A 47 -8.73 7.24 3.43
C TYR A 47 -10.24 7.24 3.69
N TYR A 48 -10.96 8.24 3.16
CA TYR A 48 -12.40 8.37 3.36
C TYR A 48 -13.22 7.30 2.61
N ASP A 49 -12.71 6.84 1.47
CA ASP A 49 -13.34 5.78 0.66
C ASP A 49 -12.94 4.37 1.14
N ALA A 50 -12.17 4.25 2.23
CA ALA A 50 -11.63 2.99 2.75
C ALA A 50 -11.03 2.11 1.64
N THR A 51 -10.27 2.72 0.73
CA THR A 51 -9.78 2.07 -0.49
C THR A 51 -8.27 2.21 -0.59
N VAL A 52 -7.61 1.13 -0.98
CA VAL A 52 -6.18 1.13 -1.31
C VAL A 52 -5.97 0.55 -2.69
N GLU A 53 -5.21 1.26 -3.51
CA GLU A 53 -4.68 0.78 -4.77
C GLU A 53 -3.17 0.55 -4.61
N LEU A 54 -2.71 -0.63 -5.03
CA LEU A 54 -1.32 -1.02 -4.99
C LEU A 54 -0.83 -1.29 -6.41
N ILE A 55 0.25 -0.61 -6.79
CA ILE A 55 0.85 -0.69 -8.11
C ILE A 55 2.32 -1.05 -7.96
N MET A 56 2.80 -1.99 -8.79
CA MET A 56 4.23 -2.25 -8.94
C MET A 56 4.65 -1.92 -10.38
N LEU A 57 5.68 -1.10 -10.52
CA LEU A 57 6.21 -0.63 -11.79
C LEU A 57 7.65 -1.11 -11.98
N TYR A 58 8.05 -1.31 -13.23
CA TYR A 58 9.44 -1.44 -13.66
C TYR A 58 9.59 -0.78 -15.03
N GLU A 59 10.51 0.19 -15.16
CA GLU A 59 10.68 0.98 -16.40
C GLU A 59 9.33 1.53 -16.93
N ASP A 60 8.55 2.18 -16.05
CA ASP A 60 7.21 2.72 -16.30
C ASP A 60 6.13 1.71 -16.71
N LYS A 61 6.43 0.40 -16.72
CA LYS A 61 5.47 -0.66 -17.02
C LYS A 61 4.85 -1.17 -15.73
N ARG A 62 3.51 -1.21 -15.69
CA ARG A 62 2.75 -1.84 -14.61
C ARG A 62 2.89 -3.35 -14.67
N ILE A 63 3.51 -3.93 -13.64
CA ILE A 63 3.66 -5.38 -13.47
C ILE A 63 2.51 -5.93 -12.64
N ILE A 64 2.12 -5.20 -11.59
CA ILE A 64 1.02 -5.53 -10.70
C ILE A 64 0.17 -4.27 -10.53
N GLU A 65 -1.14 -4.46 -10.57
CA GLU A 65 -2.13 -3.45 -10.21
C GLU A 65 -3.28 -4.17 -9.51
N THR A 66 -3.55 -3.79 -8.26
CA THR A 66 -4.67 -4.33 -7.48
C THR A 66 -5.31 -3.23 -6.66
N LYS A 67 -6.62 -3.35 -6.47
CA LYS A 67 -7.43 -2.41 -5.69
C LYS A 67 -8.21 -3.20 -4.65
N MET A 68 -8.11 -2.78 -3.40
CA MET A 68 -8.92 -3.28 -2.31
C MET A 68 -9.86 -2.19 -1.84
N GLU A 69 -11.15 -2.49 -1.90
CA GLU A 69 -12.21 -1.68 -1.28
C GLU A 69 -12.55 -2.24 0.10
N SER A 70 -13.18 -1.42 0.94
CA SER A 70 -13.53 -1.80 2.32
C SER A 70 -12.30 -2.23 3.14
N VAL A 71 -11.21 -1.48 3.05
CA VAL A 71 -10.01 -1.67 3.86
C VAL A 71 -10.33 -1.33 5.31
N LYS A 72 -10.00 -2.26 6.21
CA LYS A 72 -10.20 -2.14 7.65
C LYS A 72 -8.94 -1.70 8.36
N GLU A 73 -7.79 -2.28 8.02
CA GLU A 73 -6.54 -2.08 8.74
C GLU A 73 -5.35 -2.19 7.79
N ILE A 74 -4.37 -1.30 8.01
CA ILE A 74 -3.05 -1.34 7.38
C ILE A 74 -2.02 -1.36 8.51
N TYR A 75 -1.12 -2.34 8.49
CA TYR A 75 -0.07 -2.44 9.50
C TYR A 75 1.19 -3.07 8.92
N THR A 76 2.30 -2.92 9.63
CA THR A 76 3.58 -3.52 9.25
C THR A 76 4.00 -4.60 10.24
N ARG A 77 4.69 -5.64 9.74
CA ARG A 77 5.35 -6.65 10.58
C ARG A 77 6.44 -7.36 9.80
N ASN A 78 7.64 -7.46 10.36
CA ASN A 78 8.77 -8.19 9.77
C ASN A 78 9.07 -7.75 8.31
N ASP A 79 9.35 -6.46 8.09
CA ASP A 79 9.60 -5.87 6.76
C ASP A 79 8.47 -6.11 5.74
N SER A 80 7.25 -6.32 6.22
CA SER A 80 6.09 -6.59 5.37
C SER A 80 4.94 -5.65 5.72
N LEU A 81 4.27 -5.13 4.69
CA LEU A 81 3.03 -4.38 4.76
C LEU A 81 1.85 -5.34 4.62
N TYR A 82 0.83 -5.16 5.44
CA TYR A 82 -0.41 -5.92 5.39
C TYR A 82 -1.58 -4.98 5.22
N ILE A 83 -2.44 -5.27 4.24
CA ILE A 83 -3.69 -4.55 3.98
C ILE A 83 -4.82 -5.55 4.17
N LEU A 84 -5.67 -5.31 5.17
CA LEU A 84 -6.79 -6.19 5.52
C LEU A 84 -8.12 -5.56 5.12
N GLY A 85 -8.93 -6.32 4.39
CA GLY A 85 -10.32 -5.96 4.14
C GLY A 85 -11.21 -6.19 5.36
N THR A 86 -12.44 -5.69 5.32
CA THR A 86 -13.49 -6.02 6.29
C THR A 86 -13.92 -7.48 6.23
N GLU A 87 -13.82 -8.10 5.06
CA GLU A 87 -13.97 -9.55 4.87
C GLU A 87 -12.69 -10.26 5.33
N GLU A 88 -12.79 -11.20 6.28
CA GLU A 88 -11.65 -11.89 6.92
C GLU A 88 -10.66 -12.56 5.95
N LYS A 89 -11.09 -12.78 4.71
CA LYS A 89 -10.36 -13.52 3.69
C LYS A 89 -9.67 -12.63 2.65
N LYS A 90 -10.04 -11.34 2.57
CA LYS A 90 -9.44 -10.37 1.65
C LYS A 90 -8.20 -9.76 2.29
N LYS A 91 -7.02 -10.11 1.77
CA LYS A 91 -5.73 -9.67 2.30
C LYS A 91 -4.75 -9.41 1.16
N ILE A 92 -4.02 -8.31 1.25
CA ILE A 92 -2.79 -8.08 0.48
C ILE A 92 -1.62 -8.05 1.45
N GLU A 93 -0.54 -8.74 1.08
CA GLU A 93 0.73 -8.73 1.79
C GLU A 93 1.83 -8.31 0.83
N VAL A 94 2.62 -7.32 1.23
CA VAL A 94 3.77 -6.85 0.47
C VAL A 94 5.02 -6.98 1.31
N LYS A 95 5.95 -7.82 0.90
CA LYS A 95 7.27 -7.92 1.54
C LYS A 95 8.22 -6.93 0.88
N PHE A 96 8.97 -6.17 1.66
CA PHE A 96 9.91 -5.16 1.16
C PHE A 96 11.34 -5.70 1.04
N LYS A 97 11.72 -6.68 1.88
CA LYS A 97 13.08 -7.23 1.93
C LYS A 97 13.09 -8.76 1.76
N PRO A 98 14.11 -9.32 1.08
CA PRO A 98 15.20 -8.63 0.37
C PRO A 98 14.75 -7.95 -0.93
N TYR A 99 13.59 -8.36 -1.48
CA TYR A 99 13.01 -7.88 -2.73
C TYR A 99 11.50 -7.72 -2.54
N PHE A 100 10.87 -6.92 -3.39
CA PHE A 100 9.42 -6.81 -3.38
C PHE A 100 8.75 -8.14 -3.75
N SER A 101 7.78 -8.54 -2.94
CA SER A 101 6.85 -9.63 -3.28
C SER A 101 5.44 -9.25 -2.86
N VAL A 102 4.47 -9.43 -3.75
CA VAL A 102 3.06 -9.17 -3.47
C VAL A 102 2.32 -10.50 -3.43
N LYS A 103 1.56 -10.73 -2.35
CA LYS A 103 0.65 -11.86 -2.23
C LYS A 103 -0.76 -11.31 -2.04
N ILE A 104 -1.65 -11.68 -2.96
CA ILE A 104 -3.05 -11.29 -2.95
C ILE A 104 -3.86 -12.53 -2.59
N GLN A 105 -4.73 -12.41 -1.59
CA GLN A 105 -5.68 -13.43 -1.21
C GLN A 105 -7.09 -12.86 -1.36
N GLU A 106 -7.83 -13.41 -2.31
CA GLU A 106 -9.24 -13.12 -2.59
C GLU A 106 -9.99 -14.46 -2.59
N LEU A 107 -11.21 -14.48 -2.06
CA LEU A 107 -12.10 -15.64 -2.08
C LEU A 107 -13.43 -15.30 -2.73
#